data_AF-A0A2J8THR3-F1
#
_entry.id   AF-A0A2J8THR3-F1
#
_cell.length_a   1.000
_cell.length_b   1.000
_cell.length_c   1.000
_cell.angle_alpha   90.00
_cell.angle_beta   90.00
_cell.angle_gamma   90.00
#
_symmetry.space_group_name_H-M   'P 1'
#
loop_
_entity.id
_entity.type
_entity.pdbx_description
1 polymer ?
#
loop_
_entity_poly.entity_id
_entity_poly.type
_entity_poly.pdbx_seq_one_letter_code
_entity_poly.pdbx_strand_id
1 'polypeptide(L)'
;MFFAHQLIPNSCATHALLSVLLNCSNVDLGPTLSRMKDFTKGFSPESKGYAIGNAPELAKAHNSHARPEPRHLPEKQNGLSAVRTMEAFHFVSYVPITGRLFELDGLKVYPI
;
A
#
# COMPACT_ATOMS: atom_id res chain seq x y z
N MET A 1 0.96 5.58 -15.61
CA MET A 1 0.40 4.64 -14.63
C MET A 1 1.26 4.65 -13.38
N PHE A 2 0.63 4.62 -12.21
CA PHE A 2 1.24 4.36 -10.91
C PHE A 2 1.02 2.88 -10.56
N PHE A 3 2.10 2.12 -10.43
CA PHE A 3 2.08 0.72 -9.99
C PHE A 3 3.29 0.56 -9.06
N ALA A 4 3.06 0.04 -7.86
CA ALA A 4 4.06 -0.01 -6.79
C ALA A 4 4.08 -1.41 -6.17
N HIS A 5 5.29 -1.94 -5.93
CA HIS A 5 5.45 -3.19 -5.22
C HIS A 5 5.27 -2.98 -3.72
N GLN A 6 4.58 -3.90 -3.05
CA GLN A 6 4.38 -3.87 -1.62
C GLN A 6 5.62 -4.45 -0.91
N LEU A 7 6.56 -3.58 -0.59
CA LEU A 7 7.80 -3.95 0.10
C LEU A 7 7.65 -3.93 1.63
N ILE A 8 6.70 -3.16 2.14
CA ILE A 8 6.48 -3.01 3.59
C ILE A 8 5.39 -3.99 4.04
N PRO A 9 5.67 -4.88 5.02
CA PRO A 9 4.65 -5.75 5.60
C PRO A 9 3.46 -4.96 6.16
N ASN A 10 2.26 -5.55 6.12
CA ASN A 10 1.02 -4.96 6.63
C ASN A 10 0.61 -3.61 6.01
N SER A 11 1.15 -3.24 4.85
CA SER A 11 0.83 -1.97 4.17
C SER A 11 -0.15 -2.12 2.99
N CYS A 12 -0.74 -3.30 2.81
CA CYS A 12 -1.59 -3.66 1.66
C CYS A 12 -2.77 -2.72 1.45
N ALA A 13 -3.49 -2.35 2.51
CA ALA A 13 -4.61 -1.41 2.42
C ALA A 13 -4.18 -0.04 1.88
N THR A 14 -3.07 0.51 2.39
CA THR A 14 -2.52 1.78 1.90
C THR A 14 -2.06 1.66 0.45
N HIS A 15 -1.36 0.58 0.09
CA HIS A 15 -0.89 0.36 -1.28
C HIS A 15 -2.04 0.26 -2.27
N ALA A 16 -3.13 -0.44 -1.92
CA ALA A 16 -4.30 -0.56 -2.77
C ALA A 16 -5.00 0.80 -2.97
N LEU A 17 -5.25 1.54 -1.89
CA LEU A 17 -5.86 2.87 -1.97
C LEU A 17 -5.03 3.84 -2.83
N LEU A 18 -3.70 3.84 -2.67
CA LEU A 18 -2.81 4.65 -3.50
C LEU A 18 -2.81 4.21 -4.96
N SER A 19 -2.84 2.89 -5.22
CA SER A 19 -2.90 2.35 -6.58
C SER A 19 -4.17 2.80 -7.32
N VAL A 20 -5.30 2.95 -6.62
CA VAL A 20 -6.50 3.56 -7.19
C VAL A 20 -6.32 5.07 -7.36
N LEU A 21 -6.11 5.80 -6.26
CA LEU A 21 -6.15 7.27 -6.24
C LEU A 21 -5.11 7.89 -7.19
N LEU A 22 -3.88 7.39 -7.20
CA LEU A 22 -2.80 7.97 -8.00
C LEU A 22 -2.94 7.67 -9.50
N ASN A 23 -3.83 6.76 -9.89
CA ASN A 23 -4.19 6.53 -11.29
C ASN A 23 -5.46 7.26 -11.74
N CYS A 24 -6.22 7.88 -10.84
CA CYS A 24 -7.35 8.73 -11.20
C CYS A 24 -6.89 10.10 -11.72
N SER A 25 -7.62 10.66 -12.69
CA SER A 25 -7.40 12.02 -13.24
C SER A 25 -8.37 13.06 -12.68
N ASN A 26 -9.53 12.64 -12.16
CA ASN A 26 -10.66 13.52 -11.83
C ASN A 26 -10.94 13.55 -10.32
N VAL A 27 -9.88 13.57 -9.51
CA VAL A 27 -9.98 13.61 -8.05
C VAL A 27 -8.96 14.60 -7.51
N ASP A 28 -9.38 15.40 -6.52
CA ASP A 28 -8.43 16.18 -5.74
C ASP A 28 -7.71 15.25 -4.76
N LEU A 29 -6.41 15.06 -5.00
CA LEU A 29 -5.54 14.21 -4.18
C LEU A 29 -5.09 14.91 -2.89
N GLY A 30 -5.27 16.22 -2.79
CA GLY A 30 -4.63 17.04 -1.77
C GLY A 30 -3.10 17.08 -1.92
N PRO A 31 -2.43 17.87 -1.07
CA PRO A 31 -1.03 18.21 -1.28
C PRO A 31 -0.06 17.03 -1.09
N THR A 32 -0.31 16.14 -0.13
CA THR A 32 0.58 15.01 0.17
C THR A 32 0.61 13.98 -0.96
N LEU A 33 -0.56 13.54 -1.41
CA LEU A 33 -0.66 12.53 -2.48
C LEU A 33 -0.29 13.10 -3.85
N SER A 34 -0.57 14.39 -4.09
CA SER A 34 -0.09 15.07 -5.31
C SER A 34 1.45 15.10 -5.36
N ARG A 35 2.11 15.52 -4.27
CA ARG A 35 3.58 15.49 -4.19
C ARG A 35 4.14 14.08 -4.38
N MET A 36 3.51 13.06 -3.79
CA MET A 36 3.95 11.67 -3.97
C MET A 36 3.83 11.22 -5.43
N LYS A 37 2.71 11.55 -6.11
CA LYS A 37 2.49 11.22 -7.52
C LYS A 37 3.56 11.85 -8.42
N ASP A 38 3.89 13.11 -8.17
CA ASP A 38 4.88 13.85 -8.93
C ASP A 38 6.31 13.35 -8.64
N PHE A 39 6.64 13.17 -7.36
CA PHE A 39 7.96 12.70 -6.92
C PHE A 39 8.32 11.31 -7.48
N THR A 40 7.34 10.43 -7.58
CA THR A 40 7.53 9.05 -8.06
C THR A 40 7.32 8.89 -9.57
N LYS A 41 7.20 10.01 -10.31
CA LYS A 41 7.07 9.97 -11.76
C LYS A 41 8.34 9.39 -12.38
N GLY A 42 8.18 8.36 -13.20
CA GLY A 42 9.30 7.65 -13.84
C GLY A 42 9.99 6.59 -12.97
N PHE A 43 9.62 6.45 -11.70
CA PHE A 43 10.20 5.41 -10.83
C PHE A 43 9.76 4.01 -11.24
N SER A 44 10.63 3.03 -10.99
CA SER A 44 10.30 1.60 -11.05
C SER A 44 9.22 1.26 -10.00
N PRO A 45 8.50 0.13 -10.15
CA PRO A 45 7.52 -0.31 -9.16
C PRO A 45 8.12 -0.51 -7.77
N GLU A 46 9.36 -1.02 -7.69
CA GLU A 46 10.10 -1.19 -6.45
C GLU A 46 10.42 0.17 -5.80
N SER A 47 10.99 1.12 -6.56
CA SER A 47 11.28 2.46 -6.04
C SER A 47 10.03 3.19 -5.57
N LYS A 48 8.87 2.96 -6.22
CA LYS A 48 7.57 3.46 -5.75
C LYS A 48 7.16 2.83 -4.42
N GLY A 49 7.35 1.53 -4.26
CA GLY A 49 7.13 0.81 -3.00
C GLY A 49 7.95 1.40 -1.85
N TYR A 50 9.24 1.64 -2.08
CA TYR A 50 10.09 2.31 -1.08
C TYR A 50 9.65 3.75 -0.79
N ALA A 51 9.22 4.51 -1.80
CA ALA A 51 8.71 5.86 -1.59
C ALA A 51 7.45 5.88 -0.72
N ILE A 52 6.54 4.91 -0.90
CA ILE A 52 5.36 4.72 -0.02
C ILE A 52 5.82 4.39 1.41
N GLY A 53 6.72 3.42 1.55
CA GLY A 53 7.20 2.95 2.85
C GLY A 53 7.95 4.00 3.68
N ASN A 54 8.63 4.92 3.01
CA ASN A 54 9.41 5.99 3.64
C ASN A 54 8.65 7.32 3.76
N ALA A 55 7.34 7.35 3.49
CA ALA A 55 6.52 8.54 3.66
C ALA A 55 5.90 8.59 5.08
N PRO A 56 6.43 9.40 6.01
CA PRO A 56 5.99 9.39 7.40
C PRO A 56 4.52 9.80 7.57
N GLU A 57 3.99 10.67 6.70
CA GLU A 57 2.59 11.07 6.72
C GLU A 57 1.66 9.89 6.43
N LEU A 58 2.03 9.01 5.48
CA LEU A 58 1.26 7.82 5.15
C LEU A 58 1.34 6.77 6.26
N ALA A 59 2.54 6.54 6.81
CA ALA A 59 2.73 5.62 7.93
C ALA A 59 1.94 6.09 9.16
N LYS A 60 1.98 7.38 9.48
CA LYS A 60 1.21 7.97 10.59
C LYS A 60 -0.29 7.80 10.39
N ALA A 61 -0.81 8.12 9.20
CA ALA A 61 -2.22 7.96 8.89
C ALA A 61 -2.65 6.48 8.98
N HIS A 62 -1.90 5.57 8.35
CA HIS A 62 -2.17 4.13 8.40
C HIS A 62 -2.22 3.62 9.85
N ASN A 63 -1.20 3.92 10.64
CA ASN A 63 -1.09 3.46 12.03
C ASN A 63 -2.14 4.09 12.95
N SER A 64 -2.63 5.29 12.64
CA SER A 64 -3.69 5.94 13.44
C SER A 64 -5.04 5.21 13.36
N HIS A 65 -5.25 4.38 12.33
CA HIS A 65 -6.44 3.54 12.17
C HIS A 65 -6.24 2.09 12.61
N ALA A 66 -5.03 1.73 13.06
CA ALA A 66 -4.78 0.41 13.62
C ALA A 66 -5.54 0.28 14.96
N ARG A 67 -6.14 -0.89 15.19
CA ARG A 67 -6.74 -1.19 16.49
C ARG A 67 -5.65 -1.18 17.56
N PRO A 68 -5.87 -0.58 18.74
CA PRO A 68 -4.94 -0.71 19.85
C PRO A 68 -4.86 -2.18 20.24
N GLU A 69 -3.72 -2.84 19.98
CA GLU A 69 -3.46 -4.13 20.63
C GLU A 69 -3.23 -3.88 22.13
N PRO A 70 -3.78 -4.70 23.03
CA PRO A 70 -3.45 -4.63 24.44
C PRO A 70 -1.93 -4.72 24.61
N ARG A 71 -1.31 -3.66 25.15
CA ARG A 71 0.05 -3.74 25.65
C ARG A 71 0.02 -4.82 26.75
N HIS A 72 0.81 -5.88 26.55
CA HIS A 72 0.97 -7.09 27.39
C HIS A 72 0.23 -8.35 26.92
N LEU A 73 0.99 -9.24 26.26
CA LEU A 73 1.19 -10.59 26.77
C LEU A 73 2.70 -10.91 26.68
N PRO A 74 3.40 -11.19 27.79
CA PRO A 74 4.80 -11.61 27.72
C PRO A 74 4.90 -13.10 27.37
N GLU A 75 5.72 -13.33 26.35
CA GLU A 75 6.65 -14.44 26.12
C GLU A 75 6.19 -15.90 25.84
N LYS A 76 6.89 -16.43 24.82
CA LYS A 76 7.17 -17.82 24.42
C LYS A 76 6.10 -18.56 23.63
N GLN A 77 6.28 -18.53 22.30
CA GLN A 77 6.16 -19.74 21.47
C GLN A 77 7.15 -19.67 20.30
N ASN A 78 8.21 -20.49 20.40
CA ASN A 78 8.95 -20.96 19.24
C ASN A 78 7.98 -21.76 18.38
N GLY A 79 7.47 -21.12 17.34
CA GLY A 79 6.46 -21.70 16.47
C GLY A 79 5.68 -20.57 15.84
N LEU A 80 6.14 -20.17 14.66
CA LEU A 80 5.38 -19.49 13.59
C LEU A 80 4.15 -18.71 14.09
N SER A 81 4.25 -17.39 14.01
CA SER A 81 3.16 -16.40 14.07
C SER A 81 2.04 -16.60 13.02
N ALA A 82 1.73 -17.85 12.67
CA ALA A 82 0.74 -18.30 11.70
C ALA A 82 -0.70 -18.12 12.19
N VAL A 83 -0.94 -18.07 13.52
CA VAL A 83 -2.31 -17.98 14.05
C VAL A 83 -2.87 -16.54 13.96
N ARG A 84 -2.03 -15.50 14.08
CA ARG A 84 -2.49 -14.09 13.91
C ARG A 84 -2.42 -13.60 12.47
N THR A 85 -1.67 -14.26 11.59
CA THR A 85 -1.62 -13.94 10.15
C THR A 85 -2.78 -14.53 9.36
N MET A 86 -3.60 -15.42 9.95
CA MET A 86 -4.74 -16.05 9.27
C MET A 86 -5.93 -15.12 8.97
N GLU A 87 -5.99 -13.91 9.53
CA GLU A 87 -7.07 -12.92 9.26
C GLU A 87 -6.59 -11.69 8.46
N ALA A 88 -5.37 -11.69 7.92
CA ALA A 88 -4.91 -10.59 7.08
C ALA A 88 -5.45 -10.75 5.66
N PHE A 89 -6.42 -9.92 5.26
CA PHE A 89 -6.89 -9.84 3.88
C PHE A 89 -5.78 -9.29 2.96
N HIS A 90 -5.65 -9.89 1.78
CA HIS A 90 -4.85 -9.33 0.69
C HIS A 90 -5.70 -8.34 -0.11
N PHE A 91 -5.09 -7.21 -0.51
CA PHE A 91 -5.79 -6.15 -1.23
C PHE A 91 -5.25 -6.04 -2.65
N VAL A 92 -6.18 -5.99 -3.60
CA VAL A 92 -5.92 -5.81 -5.04
C VAL A 92 -6.77 -4.67 -5.54
N SER A 93 -6.22 -3.83 -6.42
CA SER A 93 -6.93 -2.66 -6.98
C SER A 93 -7.30 -2.88 -8.43
N TYR A 94 -8.51 -2.46 -8.81
CA TYR A 94 -8.96 -2.45 -10.20
C TYR A 94 -9.16 -0.99 -10.64
N VAL A 95 -8.47 -0.58 -11.71
CA VAL A 95 -8.51 0.83 -12.16
C VAL A 95 -8.56 0.92 -13.69
N PRO A 96 -9.48 1.72 -14.26
CA PRO A 96 -9.47 2.01 -15.69
C PRO A 96 -8.38 3.02 -16.03
N ILE A 97 -7.47 2.67 -16.94
CA ILE A 97 -6.41 3.55 -17.43
C ILE A 97 -6.45 3.50 -18.96
N THR A 98 -6.67 4.65 -19.60
CA THR A 98 -6.66 4.80 -21.07
C THR A 98 -7.56 3.79 -21.79
N GLY A 99 -8.78 3.58 -21.28
CA GLY A 99 -9.77 2.68 -21.89
C GLY A 99 -9.53 1.18 -21.65
N ARG A 100 -8.57 0.80 -20.79
CA ARG A 100 -8.33 -0.59 -20.37
C ARG A 100 -8.47 -0.73 -18.86
N LEU A 101 -9.09 -1.81 -18.41
CA LEU A 101 -9.13 -2.18 -17.00
C LEU A 101 -7.82 -2.86 -16.61
N PHE A 102 -7.18 -2.40 -15.54
CA PHE A 102 -5.98 -3.01 -14.98
C PHE A 102 -6.25 -3.54 -13.58
N GLU A 103 -5.68 -4.70 -13.29
CA GLU A 103 -5.50 -5.22 -11.94
C GLU A 103 -4.10 -4.86 -11.43
N LEU A 104 -4.06 -4.16 -10.30
CA LEU A 104 -2.84 -3.73 -9.63
C LEU A 104 -2.73 -4.44 -8.28
N ASP A 105 -1.89 -5.48 -8.26
CA ASP A 105 -1.51 -6.23 -7.07
C ASP A 105 -0.06 -5.92 -6.72
N GLY A 106 0.18 -5.34 -5.54
CA GLY A 106 1.51 -4.96 -5.08
C GLY A 106 2.46 -6.15 -4.85
N LEU A 107 1.95 -7.39 -4.77
CA LEU A 107 2.76 -8.60 -4.63
C LEU A 107 3.09 -9.27 -5.98
N LYS A 108 2.50 -8.80 -7.08
CA LYS A 108 2.81 -9.29 -8.43
C LYS A 108 3.93 -8.49 -9.07
N VAL A 109 4.67 -9.14 -9.98
CA VAL A 109 5.78 -8.50 -10.70
C VAL A 109 5.28 -7.40 -11.63
N TYR A 110 4.14 -7.63 -12.30
CA TYR A 110 3.56 -6.73 -13.30
C TYR A 110 2.05 -6.53 -13.09
N PRO A 111 1.48 -5.39 -13.56
CA PRO A 111 0.03 -5.23 -13.72
C PRO A 111 -0.56 -6.30 -14.64
N ILE A 112 -1.82 -6.68 -14.40
CA ILE A 112 -2.60 -7.56 -15.29
C ILE A 112 -3.61 -6.73 -16.07
#